data_AF-A0A6M0F6Q7-F1
#
_entry.id   AF-A0A6M0F6Q7-F1
#
_cell.length_a   1.000
_cell.length_b   1.000
_cell.length_c   1.000
_cell.angle_alpha   90.00
_cell.angle_beta   90.00
_cell.angle_gamma   90.00
#
_symmetry.space_group_name_H-M   'P 1'
#
loop_
_entity.id
_entity.type
_entity.pdbx_description
1 polymer ?
#
loop_
_entity_poly.entity_id
_entity_poly.type
_entity_poly.pdbx_seq_one_letter_code
_entity_poly.pdbx_strand_id
1 'polypeptide(L)'
;MSESTIQPALITSITPGSIAAEIGFEVGDRLVAINGTMPRDLIDYQFLCADEYLELDVLDAQGRSHHVELEKDYDDDLGLEFDTALFDGLIQCNNRCPFCFIDQQPPGKRKTLYLKDDDYRLSFLYGSYLTLTNLTSKEWDRIARMRLSPLFVSVHATESHVRQTLLKNPRAGQILDQLAWFQSHRLHIHAQVVVCPGINDGDHLTRTILDLAKFGVEEKQHSEDAENPEEIGPWEYEGTVISVAVVPVGLTRFRPTDDELIPVTPEKAREVITQVQALQESFYERFGTRFVWLADEWFLIGQVDLPPESHYETYPQIGNGVGSIHHFLGEFDEATQQLPTHITPARTLTWVVGNAVEHVFQSILNRFNL
;
A
#
# COMPACT_ATOMS: atom_id res chain seq x y z
N MET A 1 -22.55 -10.64 -5.91
CA MET A 1 -22.29 -9.26 -5.45
C MET A 1 -23.06 -9.10 -4.17
N SER A 2 -22.39 -8.97 -3.02
CA SER A 2 -23.11 -8.68 -1.79
C SER A 2 -23.65 -7.27 -1.91
N GLU A 3 -24.98 -7.12 -1.94
CA GLU A 3 -25.61 -5.94 -1.38
C GLU A 3 -25.30 -5.98 0.12
N SER A 4 -24.08 -5.59 0.51
CA SER A 4 -23.78 -5.44 1.92
C SER A 4 -24.58 -4.25 2.39
N THR A 5 -25.43 -4.52 3.37
CA THR A 5 -26.21 -3.48 4.03
C THR A 5 -25.21 -2.65 4.82
N ILE A 6 -25.14 -1.34 4.53
CA ILE A 6 -24.34 -0.38 5.30
C ILE A 6 -24.75 -0.54 6.77
N GLN A 7 -23.77 -0.83 7.62
CA GLN A 7 -24.00 -0.96 9.06
C GLN A 7 -23.67 0.37 9.76
N PRO A 8 -24.41 0.76 10.79
CA PRO A 8 -24.02 1.88 11.64
C PRO A 8 -22.61 1.69 12.20
N ALA A 9 -21.75 2.68 11.97
CA ALA A 9 -20.33 2.64 12.26
C ALA A 9 -20.08 2.63 13.78
N LEU A 10 -19.51 1.53 14.29
CA LEU A 10 -19.27 1.33 15.71
C LEU A 10 -18.07 2.15 16.19
N ILE A 11 -18.29 3.02 17.18
CA ILE A 11 -17.25 3.83 17.82
C ILE A 11 -16.54 2.97 18.86
N THR A 12 -15.22 2.82 18.71
CA THR A 12 -14.36 2.02 19.60
C THR A 12 -13.47 2.88 20.48
N SER A 13 -13.23 4.12 20.10
CA SER A 13 -12.39 5.07 20.82
C SER A 13 -12.80 6.50 20.48
N ILE A 14 -12.54 7.41 21.42
CA ILE A 14 -12.87 8.83 21.32
C ILE A 14 -11.64 9.61 21.77
N THR A 15 -11.19 10.54 20.94
CA THR A 15 -10.01 11.36 21.23
C THR A 15 -10.29 12.28 22.43
N PRO A 16 -9.46 12.26 23.49
CA PRO A 16 -9.67 13.13 24.63
C PRO A 16 -9.63 14.62 24.25
N GLY A 17 -10.64 15.37 24.67
CA GLY A 17 -10.75 16.81 24.37
C GLY A 17 -11.21 17.12 22.94
N SER A 18 -11.73 16.13 22.20
CA SER A 18 -12.36 16.36 20.90
C SER A 18 -13.80 16.83 21.02
N ILE A 19 -14.37 17.30 19.91
CA ILE A 19 -15.79 17.68 19.80
C ILE A 19 -16.71 16.53 20.25
N ALA A 20 -16.42 15.29 19.84
CA ALA A 20 -17.22 14.14 20.25
C ALA A 20 -17.18 13.90 21.77
N ALA A 21 -16.02 14.13 22.42
CA ALA A 21 -15.91 14.01 23.87
C ALA A 21 -16.72 15.10 24.60
N GLU A 22 -16.74 16.33 24.07
CA GLU A 22 -17.51 17.46 24.64
C GLU A 22 -19.03 17.27 24.50
N ILE A 23 -19.47 16.74 23.35
CA ILE A 23 -20.87 16.42 23.07
C ILE A 23 -21.37 15.25 23.94
N GLY A 24 -20.44 14.38 24.37
CA GLY A 24 -20.75 13.26 25.26
C GLY A 24 -21.01 11.94 24.52
N PHE A 25 -20.37 11.72 23.38
CA PHE A 25 -20.32 10.39 22.76
C PHE A 25 -19.67 9.38 23.72
N GLU A 26 -20.11 8.13 23.67
CA GLU A 26 -19.55 7.02 24.44
C GLU A 26 -19.04 5.90 23.55
N VAL A 27 -18.02 5.17 24.02
CA VAL A 27 -17.55 3.95 23.35
C VAL A 27 -18.68 2.92 23.32
N GLY A 28 -18.99 2.38 22.13
CA GLY A 28 -20.12 1.49 21.91
C GLY A 28 -21.28 2.15 21.17
N ASP A 29 -21.30 3.48 21.07
CA ASP A 29 -22.23 4.21 20.22
C ASP A 29 -21.96 3.91 18.74
N ARG A 30 -22.97 4.14 17.91
CA ARG A 30 -22.92 3.87 16.47
C ARG A 30 -23.40 5.06 15.67
N LEU A 31 -22.54 5.58 14.80
CA LEU A 31 -22.91 6.60 13.83
C LEU A 31 -23.74 5.98 12.70
N VAL A 32 -24.95 6.48 12.49
CA VAL A 32 -25.88 6.01 11.45
C VAL A 32 -25.77 6.86 10.20
N ALA A 33 -25.85 8.18 10.34
CA ALA A 33 -25.82 9.11 9.22
C ALA A 33 -25.22 10.46 9.63
N ILE A 34 -24.67 11.15 8.63
CA ILE A 34 -24.24 12.55 8.70
C ILE A 34 -24.98 13.29 7.58
N ASN A 35 -25.68 14.38 7.91
CA ASN A 35 -26.44 15.18 6.94
C ASN A 35 -27.40 14.30 6.10
N GLY A 36 -28.08 13.35 6.76
CA GLY A 36 -28.98 12.38 6.13
C GLY A 36 -28.33 11.31 5.25
N THR A 37 -26.99 11.28 5.16
CA THR A 37 -26.24 10.32 4.35
C THR A 37 -25.60 9.26 5.24
N MET A 38 -25.83 7.98 4.93
CA MET A 38 -25.17 6.85 5.62
C MET A 38 -23.77 6.65 5.04
N PRO A 39 -22.69 6.90 5.80
CA PRO A 39 -21.34 6.68 5.30
C PRO A 39 -21.09 5.19 5.04
N ARG A 40 -20.47 4.85 3.91
CA ARG A 40 -20.11 3.46 3.58
C ARG A 40 -18.80 3.02 4.21
N ASP A 41 -17.95 3.98 4.53
CA ASP A 41 -16.58 3.81 4.99
C ASP A 41 -16.04 5.12 5.60
N LEU A 42 -14.81 5.06 6.10
CA LEU A 42 -14.11 6.19 6.71
C LEU A 42 -13.91 7.36 5.73
N ILE A 43 -13.82 7.10 4.42
CA ILE A 43 -13.66 8.15 3.40
C ILE A 43 -14.95 8.96 3.30
N ASP A 44 -16.11 8.29 3.26
CA ASP A 44 -17.40 8.98 3.30
C ASP A 44 -17.57 9.76 4.60
N TYR A 45 -17.18 9.18 5.75
CA TYR A 45 -17.19 9.88 7.04
C TYR A 45 -16.37 11.17 6.99
N GLN A 46 -15.10 11.09 6.58
CA GLN A 46 -14.21 12.25 6.49
C GLN A 46 -14.73 13.31 5.52
N PHE A 47 -15.28 12.88 4.38
CA PHE A 47 -15.86 13.78 3.39
C PHE A 47 -17.09 14.50 3.93
N LEU A 48 -18.00 13.79 4.59
CA LEU A 48 -19.22 14.37 5.17
C LEU A 48 -18.90 15.27 6.38
N CYS A 49 -17.87 14.92 7.15
CA CYS A 49 -17.39 15.74 8.26
C CYS A 49 -16.69 17.03 7.80
N ALA A 50 -16.41 17.25 6.51
CA ALA A 50 -15.82 18.50 6.06
C ALA A 50 -16.81 19.69 6.08
N ASP A 51 -18.12 19.44 6.19
CA ASP A 51 -19.12 20.50 6.33
C ASP A 51 -19.01 21.21 7.71
N GLU A 52 -19.35 22.50 7.75
CA GLU A 52 -19.36 23.30 8.99
C GLU A 52 -20.54 22.96 9.90
N TYR A 53 -21.70 22.64 9.30
CA TYR A 53 -22.92 22.25 10.01
C TYR A 53 -23.18 20.76 9.80
N LEU A 54 -23.20 20.01 10.89
CA LEU A 54 -23.42 18.56 10.87
C LEU A 54 -24.69 18.19 11.65
N GLU A 55 -25.57 17.44 10.99
CA GLU A 55 -26.68 16.71 11.57
C GLU A 55 -26.29 15.22 11.68
N LEU A 56 -26.06 14.74 12.90
CA LEU A 56 -25.64 13.37 13.18
C LEU A 56 -26.82 12.54 13.71
N ASP A 57 -27.09 11.42 13.05
CA ASP A 57 -27.96 10.37 13.59
C ASP A 57 -27.10 9.29 14.26
N VAL A 58 -27.35 9.04 15.54
CA VAL A 58 -26.52 8.14 16.38
C VAL A 58 -27.42 7.14 17.10
N LEU A 59 -26.98 5.88 17.19
CA LEU A 59 -27.55 4.90 18.09
C LEU A 59 -26.63 4.71 19.29
N ASP A 60 -27.14 4.86 20.51
CA ASP A 60 -26.35 4.56 21.69
C ASP A 60 -26.11 3.04 21.86
N ALA A 61 -25.26 2.67 22.81
CA ALA A 61 -24.99 1.27 23.14
C ALA A 61 -26.23 0.44 23.54
N GLN A 62 -27.36 1.09 23.89
CA GLN A 62 -28.65 0.43 24.17
C GLN A 62 -29.59 0.41 22.96
N GLY A 63 -29.18 0.95 21.82
CA GLY A 63 -29.94 1.01 20.58
C GLY A 63 -30.98 2.14 20.53
N ARG A 64 -30.90 3.14 21.41
CA ARG A 64 -31.75 4.34 21.34
C ARG A 64 -31.17 5.32 20.34
N SER A 65 -32.05 5.92 19.54
CA SER A 65 -31.66 6.93 18.54
C SER A 65 -31.52 8.30 19.19
N HIS A 66 -30.45 8.99 18.85
CA HIS A 66 -30.15 10.37 19.18
C HIS A 66 -29.93 11.14 17.89
N HIS A 67 -30.35 12.39 17.87
CA HIS A 67 -30.10 13.33 16.79
C HIS A 67 -29.30 14.49 17.39
N VAL A 68 -28.13 14.77 16.81
CA VAL A 68 -27.19 15.76 17.31
C VAL A 68 -26.90 16.75 16.20
N GLU A 69 -27.09 18.03 16.48
CA GLU A 69 -26.73 19.13 15.59
C GLU A 69 -25.52 19.84 16.17
N LEU A 70 -24.48 20.07 15.35
CA LEU A 70 -23.28 20.80 15.77
C LEU A 70 -22.74 21.68 14.64
N GLU A 71 -22.08 22.77 15.04
CA GLU A 71 -21.33 23.68 14.17
C GLU A 71 -19.85 23.58 14.54
N LYS A 72 -18.98 23.50 13.54
CA LYS A 72 -17.53 23.39 13.71
C LYS A 72 -16.78 24.08 12.57
N ASP A 73 -15.49 24.32 12.75
CA ASP A 73 -14.63 24.74 11.65
C ASP A 73 -14.48 23.58 10.64
N TYR A 74 -14.33 23.89 9.35
CA TYR A 74 -14.29 22.87 8.30
C TYR A 74 -13.12 21.88 8.45
N ASP A 75 -12.01 22.31 9.06
CA ASP A 75 -10.81 21.49 9.33
C ASP A 75 -10.89 20.67 10.63
N ASP A 76 -11.89 20.91 11.49
CA ASP A 76 -12.01 20.21 12.77
C ASP A 76 -12.57 18.79 12.58
N ASP A 77 -11.88 17.80 13.15
CA ASP A 77 -12.38 16.42 13.26
C ASP A 77 -13.22 16.25 14.54
N LEU A 78 -14.23 15.38 14.48
CA LEU A 78 -15.03 15.03 15.65
C LEU A 78 -14.22 14.24 16.69
N GLY A 79 -13.16 13.56 16.27
CA GLY A 79 -12.33 12.70 17.12
C GLY A 79 -13.01 11.37 17.45
N LEU A 80 -13.75 10.82 16.49
CA LEU A 80 -14.37 9.49 16.57
C LEU A 80 -13.46 8.46 15.88
N GLU A 81 -13.11 7.39 16.60
CA GLU A 81 -12.41 6.24 16.05
C GLU A 81 -13.36 5.04 15.94
N PHE A 82 -13.30 4.35 14.80
CA PHE A 82 -14.24 3.26 14.47
C PHE A 82 -13.56 1.88 14.50
N ASP A 83 -14.36 0.83 14.72
CA ASP A 83 -13.89 -0.58 14.71
C ASP A 83 -13.27 -1.01 13.38
N THR A 84 -13.76 -0.46 12.27
CA THR A 84 -13.35 -0.79 10.91
C THR A 84 -13.45 0.45 10.05
N ALA A 85 -12.56 0.60 9.08
CA ALA A 85 -12.68 1.65 8.07
C ALA A 85 -13.81 1.40 7.06
N LEU A 86 -14.34 0.17 6.99
CA LEU A 86 -15.34 -0.25 6.01
C LEU A 86 -16.65 -0.59 6.71
N PHE A 87 -17.66 0.28 6.63
CA PHE A 87 -18.94 0.14 7.32
C PHE A 87 -19.92 -0.74 6.54
N ASP A 88 -19.76 -0.82 5.22
CA ASP A 88 -20.44 -1.80 4.36
C ASP A 88 -19.61 -3.10 4.15
N GLY A 89 -18.51 -3.27 4.89
CA GLY A 89 -17.66 -4.45 4.83
C GLY A 89 -16.71 -4.48 3.62
N LEU A 90 -15.88 -5.53 3.57
CA LEU A 90 -14.77 -5.65 2.61
C LEU A 90 -15.24 -6.07 1.21
N ILE A 91 -14.81 -5.33 0.18
CA ILE A 91 -14.89 -5.80 -1.21
C ILE A 91 -13.80 -6.85 -1.42
N GLN A 92 -14.21 -8.12 -1.51
CA GLN A 92 -13.25 -9.21 -1.57
C GLN A 92 -12.63 -9.40 -2.96
N CYS A 93 -11.39 -9.88 -2.96
CA CYS A 93 -10.69 -10.30 -4.17
C CYS A 93 -11.43 -11.43 -4.90
N ASN A 94 -11.50 -11.33 -6.23
CA ASN A 94 -12.06 -12.36 -7.10
C ASN A 94 -11.00 -13.17 -7.88
N ASN A 95 -9.71 -12.97 -7.57
CA ASN A 95 -8.59 -13.67 -8.20
C ASN A 95 -8.26 -15.00 -7.52
N ARG A 96 -7.53 -15.85 -8.23
CA ARG A 96 -7.08 -17.17 -7.76
C ARG A 96 -5.58 -17.35 -8.03
N CYS A 97 -4.81 -16.31 -7.75
CA CYS A 97 -3.37 -16.29 -7.99
C CYS A 97 -2.71 -17.48 -7.28
N PRO A 98 -1.80 -18.21 -7.93
CA PRO A 98 -1.09 -19.30 -7.27
C PRO A 98 -0.24 -18.79 -6.09
N PHE A 99 0.20 -17.53 -6.15
CA PHE A 99 0.98 -16.86 -5.11
C PHE A 99 0.11 -16.13 -4.06
N CYS A 100 -1.21 -16.36 -4.04
CA CYS A 100 -2.08 -15.73 -3.04
C CYS A 100 -1.78 -16.28 -1.65
N PHE A 101 -1.16 -15.47 -0.79
CA PHE A 101 -0.82 -15.86 0.57
C PHE A 101 -2.02 -16.39 1.37
N ILE A 102 -3.19 -15.77 1.18
CA ILE A 102 -4.43 -16.16 1.87
C ILE A 102 -4.89 -17.57 1.48
N ASP A 103 -4.82 -17.93 0.19
CA ASP A 103 -5.17 -19.28 -0.28
C ASP A 103 -4.18 -20.34 0.20
N GLN A 104 -2.94 -19.95 0.47
CA GLN A 104 -1.91 -20.84 0.97
C GLN A 104 -1.97 -21.04 2.50
N GLN A 105 -2.86 -20.36 3.23
CA GLN A 105 -2.91 -20.54 4.69
C GLN A 105 -3.50 -21.90 5.10
N PRO A 106 -2.97 -22.54 6.17
CA PRO A 106 -3.51 -23.79 6.68
C PRO A 106 -4.92 -23.58 7.25
N PRO A 107 -5.80 -24.61 7.25
CA PRO A 107 -7.14 -24.51 7.82
C PRO A 107 -7.11 -24.33 9.36
N GLY A 108 -8.23 -23.88 9.93
CA GLY A 108 -8.44 -23.78 11.38
C GLY A 108 -7.93 -22.50 12.05
N LYS A 109 -7.59 -21.46 11.27
CA LYS A 109 -7.24 -20.12 11.78
C LYS A 109 -8.48 -19.25 11.99
N ARG A 110 -8.28 -18.05 12.57
CA ARG A 110 -9.35 -17.04 12.72
C ARG A 110 -9.94 -16.71 11.36
N LYS A 111 -11.28 -16.61 11.27
CA LYS A 111 -12.00 -16.38 10.00
C LYS A 111 -11.51 -15.15 9.24
N THR A 112 -11.17 -14.08 9.96
CA THR A 112 -10.66 -12.82 9.38
C THR A 112 -9.35 -12.98 8.62
N LEU A 113 -8.53 -13.99 8.95
CA LEU A 113 -7.28 -14.28 8.24
C LEU A 113 -7.50 -14.91 6.87
N TYR A 114 -8.73 -15.34 6.54
CA TYR A 114 -9.08 -15.90 5.23
C TYR A 114 -9.80 -14.91 4.31
N LEU A 115 -9.96 -13.66 4.74
CA LEU A 115 -10.53 -12.61 3.90
C LEU A 115 -9.44 -12.12 2.94
N LYS A 116 -9.76 -12.12 1.64
CA LYS A 116 -8.87 -11.57 0.62
C LYS A 116 -9.22 -10.12 0.36
N ASP A 117 -8.34 -9.23 0.77
CA ASP A 117 -8.42 -7.83 0.42
C ASP A 117 -8.07 -7.62 -1.06
N ASP A 118 -8.82 -6.72 -1.68
CA ASP A 118 -8.64 -6.17 -3.03
C ASP A 118 -9.52 -4.91 -3.13
N ASP A 119 -9.62 -4.16 -2.02
CA ASP A 119 -10.54 -3.03 -1.85
C ASP A 119 -9.80 -1.70 -2.04
N TYR A 120 -10.25 -0.89 -3.01
CA TYR A 120 -9.62 0.40 -3.33
C TYR A 120 -9.64 1.39 -2.16
N ARG A 121 -10.57 1.21 -1.21
CA ARG A 121 -10.68 2.09 -0.04
C ARG A 121 -9.54 1.85 0.93
N LEU A 122 -9.20 0.58 1.17
CA LEU A 122 -8.03 0.22 1.97
C LEU A 122 -6.74 0.56 1.23
N SER A 123 -6.76 0.50 -0.10
CA SER A 123 -5.65 0.99 -0.91
C SER A 123 -5.38 2.47 -0.71
N PHE A 124 -6.42 3.29 -0.75
CA PHE A 124 -6.32 4.73 -0.53
C PHE A 124 -5.95 5.08 0.92
N LEU A 125 -6.60 4.44 1.90
CA LEU A 125 -6.42 4.76 3.32
C LEU A 125 -5.10 4.24 3.91
N TYR A 126 -4.66 3.05 3.49
CA TYR A 126 -3.59 2.31 4.16
C TYR A 126 -2.52 1.77 3.23
N GLY A 127 -2.61 2.02 1.92
CA GLY A 127 -1.65 1.52 0.96
C GLY A 127 -1.75 0.02 0.66
N SER A 128 -2.89 -0.62 0.96
CA SER A 128 -3.16 -1.99 0.52
C SER A 128 -3.13 -2.11 -1.00
N TYR A 129 -2.60 -3.21 -1.52
CA TYR A 129 -2.55 -3.40 -2.96
C TYR A 129 -3.84 -3.98 -3.53
N LEU A 130 -4.34 -3.38 -4.61
CA LEU A 130 -5.47 -3.89 -5.37
C LEU A 130 -5.10 -4.27 -6.81
N THR A 131 -5.82 -5.21 -7.38
CA THR A 131 -5.64 -5.74 -8.74
C THR A 131 -6.56 -5.09 -9.77
N LEU A 132 -7.56 -4.31 -9.31
CA LEU A 132 -8.60 -3.65 -10.12
C LEU A 132 -9.59 -4.62 -10.81
N THR A 133 -9.52 -5.93 -10.55
CA THR A 133 -10.34 -6.93 -11.26
C THR A 133 -11.75 -7.10 -10.69
N ASN A 134 -12.00 -6.58 -9.50
CA ASN A 134 -13.26 -6.69 -8.77
C ASN A 134 -14.09 -5.38 -8.79
N LEU A 135 -13.58 -4.30 -9.39
CA LEU A 135 -14.27 -3.02 -9.45
C LEU A 135 -15.48 -3.03 -10.39
N THR A 136 -16.57 -2.43 -9.91
CA THR A 136 -17.80 -2.18 -10.70
C THR A 136 -17.78 -0.76 -11.26
N SER A 137 -18.65 -0.44 -12.22
CA SER A 137 -18.73 0.92 -12.77
C SER A 137 -18.99 1.98 -11.69
N LYS A 138 -19.86 1.67 -10.72
CA LYS A 138 -20.15 2.57 -9.59
C LYS A 138 -18.91 2.90 -8.75
N GLU A 139 -18.01 1.92 -8.58
CA GLU A 139 -16.79 2.11 -7.81
C GLU A 139 -15.76 2.92 -8.62
N TRP A 140 -15.63 2.68 -9.93
CA TRP A 140 -14.83 3.54 -10.82
C TRP A 140 -15.33 4.99 -10.81
N ASP A 141 -16.65 5.20 -10.90
CA ASP A 141 -17.26 6.53 -10.86
C ASP A 141 -16.99 7.22 -9.51
N ARG A 142 -17.02 6.46 -8.39
CA ARG A 142 -16.69 6.98 -7.06
C ARG A 142 -15.23 7.39 -6.96
N ILE A 143 -14.29 6.56 -7.40
CA ILE A 143 -12.86 6.87 -7.42
C ILE A 143 -12.59 8.18 -8.18
N ALA A 144 -13.18 8.35 -9.36
CA ALA A 144 -13.05 9.57 -10.15
C ALA A 144 -13.67 10.79 -9.46
N ARG A 145 -14.92 10.68 -9.00
CA ARG A 145 -15.67 11.78 -8.37
C ARG A 145 -14.99 12.29 -7.10
N MET A 146 -14.49 11.38 -6.26
CA MET A 146 -13.85 11.70 -4.99
C MET A 146 -12.33 11.87 -5.10
N ARG A 147 -11.76 11.74 -6.31
CA ARG A 147 -10.32 11.86 -6.58
C ARG A 147 -9.46 10.95 -5.70
N LEU A 148 -9.90 9.70 -5.47
CA LEU A 148 -9.21 8.77 -4.59
C LEU A 148 -7.88 8.32 -5.21
N SER A 149 -6.79 8.97 -4.77
CA SER A 149 -5.46 8.87 -5.35
C SER A 149 -4.40 9.34 -4.34
N PRO A 150 -3.21 8.71 -4.29
CA PRO A 150 -2.80 7.60 -5.14
C PRO A 150 -3.39 6.26 -4.67
N LEU A 151 -3.57 5.33 -5.62
CA LEU A 151 -3.92 3.93 -5.31
C LEU A 151 -2.71 3.00 -5.50
N PHE A 152 -2.61 1.96 -4.68
CA PHE A 152 -1.52 0.97 -4.74
C PHE A 152 -1.98 -0.22 -5.59
N VAL A 153 -1.50 -0.32 -6.83
CA VAL A 153 -1.98 -1.28 -7.83
C VAL A 153 -1.00 -2.42 -8.07
N SER A 154 -1.43 -3.65 -7.85
CA SER A 154 -0.74 -4.88 -8.24
C SER A 154 -0.88 -5.13 -9.74
N VAL A 155 0.10 -4.67 -10.50
CA VAL A 155 0.16 -4.79 -11.96
C VAL A 155 0.64 -6.18 -12.36
N HIS A 156 1.78 -6.62 -11.82
CA HIS A 156 2.48 -7.89 -12.09
C HIS A 156 2.92 -8.16 -13.54
N ALA A 157 2.13 -7.85 -14.54
CA ALA A 157 2.51 -7.91 -15.96
C ALA A 157 1.63 -6.97 -16.79
N THR A 158 2.13 -6.37 -17.85
CA THR A 158 1.29 -5.57 -18.77
C THR A 158 0.74 -6.38 -19.92
N GLU A 159 1.37 -7.51 -20.28
CA GLU A 159 0.82 -8.41 -21.27
C GLU A 159 -0.44 -9.11 -20.75
N SER A 160 -1.54 -8.96 -21.49
CA SER A 160 -2.86 -9.48 -21.12
C SER A 160 -2.86 -10.97 -20.76
N HIS A 161 -2.23 -11.81 -21.59
CA HIS A 161 -2.18 -13.26 -21.36
C HIS A 161 -1.35 -13.65 -20.14
N VAL A 162 -0.22 -12.97 -19.89
CA VAL A 162 0.64 -13.21 -18.73
C VAL A 162 -0.10 -12.83 -17.46
N ARG A 163 -0.72 -11.64 -17.42
CA ARG A 163 -1.46 -11.16 -16.25
C ARG A 163 -2.69 -12.02 -15.94
N GLN A 164 -3.42 -12.46 -16.97
CA GLN A 164 -4.53 -13.42 -16.81
C GLN A 164 -4.08 -14.75 -16.22
N THR A 165 -2.90 -15.24 -16.60
CA THR A 165 -2.31 -16.47 -16.06
C THR A 165 -1.93 -16.29 -14.59
N LEU A 166 -1.24 -15.20 -14.25
CA LEU A 166 -0.83 -14.87 -12.88
C LEU A 166 -2.03 -14.74 -11.93
N LEU A 167 -3.08 -14.01 -12.34
CA LEU A 167 -4.25 -13.76 -11.49
C LEU A 167 -5.32 -14.85 -11.57
N LYS A 168 -5.20 -15.78 -12.54
CA LYS A 168 -6.23 -16.75 -12.92
C LYS A 168 -7.61 -16.10 -13.07
N ASN A 169 -7.65 -14.94 -13.74
CA ASN A 169 -8.83 -14.11 -13.92
C ASN A 169 -8.86 -13.49 -15.34
N PRO A 170 -9.90 -13.72 -16.16
CA PRO A 170 -9.96 -13.18 -17.52
C PRO A 170 -10.04 -11.65 -17.56
N ARG A 171 -10.61 -11.00 -16.54
CA ARG A 171 -10.69 -9.53 -16.45
C ARG A 171 -9.33 -8.88 -16.21
N ALA A 172 -8.33 -9.65 -15.75
CA ALA A 172 -6.99 -9.14 -15.49
C ALA A 172 -6.32 -8.53 -16.73
N GLY A 173 -6.70 -8.96 -17.93
CA GLY A 173 -6.08 -8.52 -19.18
C GLY A 173 -6.25 -7.03 -19.54
N GLN A 174 -7.01 -6.26 -18.74
CA GLN A 174 -7.41 -4.87 -19.01
C GLN A 174 -6.48 -3.82 -18.41
N ILE A 175 -5.32 -4.20 -17.85
CA ILE A 175 -4.51 -3.30 -17.02
C ILE A 175 -4.08 -2.02 -17.76
N LEU A 176 -3.66 -2.11 -19.03
CA LEU A 176 -3.25 -0.94 -19.80
C LEU A 176 -4.41 0.03 -20.05
N ASP A 177 -5.62 -0.50 -20.32
CA ASP A 177 -6.84 0.32 -20.47
C ASP A 177 -7.20 1.00 -19.15
N GLN A 178 -7.01 0.31 -18.02
CA GLN A 178 -7.23 0.85 -16.69
C GLN A 178 -6.22 1.96 -16.36
N LEU A 179 -4.94 1.80 -16.71
CA LEU A 179 -3.93 2.85 -16.55
C LEU A 179 -4.27 4.09 -17.41
N ALA A 180 -4.71 3.90 -18.65
CA ALA A 180 -5.19 4.99 -19.50
C ALA A 180 -6.44 5.67 -18.90
N TRP A 181 -7.31 4.91 -18.23
CA TRP A 181 -8.42 5.48 -17.49
C TRP A 181 -7.94 6.37 -16.33
N PHE A 182 -6.99 5.92 -15.49
CA PHE A 182 -6.42 6.74 -14.43
C PHE A 182 -5.77 8.02 -15.00
N GLN A 183 -5.05 7.89 -16.11
CA GLN A 183 -4.43 9.03 -16.81
C GLN A 183 -5.45 10.06 -17.29
N SER A 184 -6.52 9.63 -17.95
CA SER A 184 -7.56 10.55 -18.43
C SER A 184 -8.31 11.26 -17.30
N HIS A 185 -8.28 10.70 -16.09
CA HIS A 185 -8.86 11.30 -14.89
C HIS A 185 -7.83 12.05 -14.04
N ARG A 186 -6.54 12.11 -14.42
CA ARG A 186 -5.44 12.72 -13.64
C ARG A 186 -5.39 12.15 -12.22
N LEU A 187 -5.40 10.83 -12.12
CA LEU A 187 -5.26 10.09 -10.88
C LEU A 187 -3.95 9.32 -10.90
N HIS A 188 -3.36 9.14 -9.72
CA HIS A 188 -2.03 8.56 -9.57
C HIS A 188 -2.11 7.16 -8.96
N ILE A 189 -1.10 6.34 -9.27
CA ILE A 189 -0.93 5.02 -8.70
C ILE A 189 0.52 4.72 -8.32
N HIS A 190 0.65 3.96 -7.24
CA HIS A 190 1.85 3.23 -6.86
C HIS A 190 1.74 1.81 -7.45
N ALA A 191 2.54 1.46 -8.44
CA ALA A 191 2.47 0.14 -9.07
C ALA A 191 3.36 -0.89 -8.35
N GLN A 192 2.95 -2.15 -8.35
CA GLN A 192 3.76 -3.29 -7.90
C GLN A 192 3.81 -4.40 -8.94
N VAL A 193 5.01 -4.97 -9.09
CA VAL A 193 5.29 -6.18 -9.85
C VAL A 193 5.83 -7.25 -8.91
N VAL A 194 5.04 -8.33 -8.71
CA VAL A 194 5.51 -9.53 -8.01
C VAL A 194 6.09 -10.45 -9.07
N VAL A 195 7.39 -10.71 -9.00
CA VAL A 195 8.10 -11.51 -10.01
C VAL A 195 8.01 -12.98 -9.64
N CYS A 196 7.38 -13.76 -10.52
CA CYS A 196 7.29 -15.20 -10.50
C CYS A 196 8.22 -15.77 -11.58
N PRO A 197 9.36 -16.39 -11.21
CA PRO A 197 10.32 -16.93 -12.16
C PRO A 197 9.68 -17.91 -13.16
N GLY A 198 9.97 -17.73 -14.45
CA GLY A 198 9.42 -18.52 -15.55
C GLY A 198 8.04 -18.09 -16.02
N ILE A 199 7.42 -17.07 -15.42
CA ILE A 199 6.07 -16.58 -15.79
C ILE A 199 6.14 -15.11 -16.26
N ASN A 200 6.66 -14.21 -15.43
CA ASN A 200 6.71 -12.76 -15.72
C ASN A 200 8.08 -12.13 -15.43
N ASP A 201 9.16 -12.91 -15.43
CA ASP A 201 10.54 -12.45 -15.36
C ASP A 201 11.14 -12.19 -16.76
N GLY A 202 12.42 -11.80 -16.82
CA GLY A 202 13.13 -11.58 -18.08
C GLY A 202 12.45 -10.53 -18.96
N ASP A 203 12.22 -10.85 -20.24
CA ASP A 203 11.64 -9.92 -21.21
C ASP A 203 10.27 -9.39 -20.79
N HIS A 204 9.44 -10.20 -20.11
CA HIS A 204 8.14 -9.79 -19.59
C HIS A 204 8.26 -8.72 -18.50
N LEU A 205 9.26 -8.86 -17.63
CA LEU A 205 9.55 -7.86 -16.60
C LEU A 205 10.00 -6.54 -17.22
N THR A 206 10.97 -6.59 -18.14
CA THR A 206 11.42 -5.39 -18.88
C THR A 206 10.24 -4.72 -19.57
N ARG A 207 9.40 -5.50 -20.27
CA ARG A 207 8.24 -5.00 -20.98
C ARG A 207 7.27 -4.30 -20.04
N THR A 208 6.97 -4.93 -18.92
CA THR A 208 6.06 -4.40 -17.89
C THR A 208 6.56 -3.07 -17.35
N ILE A 209 7.84 -2.98 -16.97
CA ILE A 209 8.44 -1.76 -16.43
C ILE A 209 8.43 -0.64 -17.49
N LEU A 210 8.80 -0.94 -18.73
CA LEU A 210 8.80 0.05 -19.82
C LEU A 210 7.39 0.52 -20.19
N ASP A 211 6.40 -0.36 -20.15
CA ASP A 211 5.01 0.01 -20.39
C ASP A 211 4.48 0.90 -19.25
N LEU A 212 4.81 0.60 -17.99
CA LEU A 212 4.47 1.46 -16.85
C LEU A 212 5.13 2.84 -16.96
N ALA A 213 6.38 2.91 -17.40
CA ALA A 213 7.10 4.16 -17.61
C ALA A 213 6.43 5.07 -18.67
N LYS A 214 5.64 4.54 -19.61
CA LYS A 214 4.87 5.36 -20.57
C LYS A 214 3.70 6.09 -19.92
N PHE A 215 3.21 5.60 -18.79
CA PHE A 215 2.21 6.26 -17.96
C PHE A 215 2.88 7.02 -16.78
N GLY A 216 4.21 7.03 -16.74
CA GLY A 216 5.00 7.59 -15.67
C GLY A 216 5.27 9.09 -15.80
N VAL A 217 6.30 9.55 -15.09
CA VAL A 217 6.77 10.95 -15.07
C VAL A 217 7.01 11.44 -16.49
N GLU A 218 6.38 12.56 -16.87
CA GLU A 218 6.67 13.20 -18.15
C GLU A 218 8.13 13.67 -18.18
N GLU A 219 8.74 13.59 -19.36
CA GLU A 219 10.10 14.09 -19.54
C GLU A 219 10.13 15.55 -19.11
N LYS A 220 11.08 15.95 -18.24
CA LYS A 220 11.27 17.35 -17.84
C LYS A 220 11.43 18.19 -19.10
N GLN A 221 10.33 18.74 -19.62
CA GLN A 221 10.42 19.86 -20.53
C GLN A 221 11.04 20.95 -19.67
N HIS A 222 12.28 21.30 -19.98
CA HIS A 222 12.85 22.55 -19.49
C HIS A 222 11.92 23.64 -20.00
N SER A 223 10.91 24.02 -19.22
CA SER A 223 10.20 25.25 -19.45
C SER A 223 11.21 26.35 -19.17
N GLU A 224 11.84 26.85 -20.24
CA GLU A 224 12.68 28.05 -20.20
C GLU A 224 11.90 29.28 -19.70
N ASP A 225 10.58 29.16 -19.53
CA ASP A 225 9.63 30.18 -19.08
C ASP A 225 9.15 30.05 -17.61
N ALA A 226 9.75 29.19 -16.79
CA ALA A 226 9.45 29.19 -15.35
C ALA A 226 10.12 30.40 -14.68
N GLU A 227 9.42 31.54 -14.63
CA GLU A 227 9.88 32.78 -13.98
C GLU A 227 10.18 32.63 -12.48
N ASN A 228 9.86 31.47 -11.86
CA ASN A 228 10.13 31.20 -10.45
C ASN A 228 10.42 29.71 -10.18
N PRO A 229 11.70 29.28 -10.18
CA PRO A 229 12.09 27.89 -9.88
C PRO A 229 11.79 27.45 -8.43
N GLU A 230 11.47 28.39 -7.53
CA GLU A 230 11.19 28.12 -6.11
C GLU A 230 9.71 27.83 -5.81
N GLU A 231 8.81 27.98 -6.79
CA GLU A 231 7.38 27.65 -6.64
C GLU A 231 7.02 26.23 -7.10
N ILE A 232 7.97 25.49 -7.69
CA ILE A 232 7.76 24.08 -8.05
C ILE A 232 7.96 23.25 -6.77
N GLY A 233 6.87 23.08 -6.03
CA GLY A 233 6.84 22.16 -4.89
C GLY A 233 7.19 20.73 -5.33
N PRO A 234 7.63 19.86 -4.42
CA PRO A 234 8.02 18.46 -4.69
C PRO A 234 6.87 17.53 -5.16
N TRP A 235 5.74 18.10 -5.61
CA TRP A 235 4.45 17.43 -5.80
C TRP A 235 3.95 17.41 -7.25
N GLU A 236 4.66 17.98 -8.22
CA GLU A 236 4.28 17.87 -9.65
C GLU A 236 4.75 16.53 -10.24
N TYR A 237 4.22 15.42 -9.70
CA TYR A 237 4.22 14.16 -10.42
C TYR A 237 3.08 14.22 -11.46
N GLU A 238 3.38 14.67 -12.68
CA GLU A 238 2.36 14.71 -13.74
C GLU A 238 1.97 13.31 -14.25
N GLY A 239 2.79 12.29 -13.95
CA GLY A 239 2.58 10.91 -14.35
C GLY A 239 1.47 10.19 -13.58
N THR A 240 0.73 9.31 -14.26
CA THR A 240 -0.26 8.41 -13.65
C THR A 240 0.39 7.34 -12.80
N VAL A 241 1.51 6.76 -13.25
CA VAL A 241 2.30 5.84 -12.44
C VAL A 241 3.40 6.65 -11.77
N ILE A 242 3.34 6.81 -10.45
CA ILE A 242 4.30 7.66 -9.73
C ILE A 242 5.46 6.87 -9.12
N SER A 243 5.31 5.56 -8.98
CA SER A 243 6.40 4.64 -8.61
C SER A 243 6.08 3.20 -8.98
N VAL A 244 7.12 2.38 -9.14
CA VAL A 244 7.01 0.93 -9.36
C VAL A 244 7.84 0.18 -8.33
N ALA A 245 7.22 -0.66 -7.51
CA ALA A 245 7.92 -1.64 -6.67
C ALA A 245 8.05 -2.98 -7.40
N VAL A 246 9.25 -3.55 -7.43
CA VAL A 246 9.50 -4.91 -7.94
C VAL A 246 9.88 -5.79 -6.75
N VAL A 247 9.08 -6.83 -6.50
CA VAL A 247 9.23 -7.71 -5.34
C VAL A 247 9.30 -9.17 -5.75
N PRO A 248 10.07 -10.01 -5.04
CA PRO A 248 10.11 -11.44 -5.33
C PRO A 248 8.80 -12.10 -4.88
N VAL A 249 8.42 -13.20 -5.53
CA VAL A 249 7.29 -14.01 -5.07
C VAL A 249 7.61 -14.65 -3.71
N GLY A 250 6.78 -14.37 -2.71
CA GLY A 250 6.82 -15.05 -1.41
C GLY A 250 6.10 -16.40 -1.49
N LEU A 251 6.76 -17.48 -1.04
CA LEU A 251 6.19 -18.82 -1.03
C LEU A 251 6.04 -19.34 0.40
N THR A 252 4.89 -19.94 0.70
CA THR A 252 4.68 -20.63 1.98
C THR A 252 4.96 -22.13 1.86
N ARG A 253 5.26 -22.78 3.00
CA ARG A 253 5.39 -24.24 3.07
C ARG A 253 4.07 -25.01 2.89
N PHE A 254 2.94 -24.30 2.88
CA PHE A 254 1.59 -24.87 2.83
C PHE A 254 0.99 -24.80 1.42
N ARG A 255 1.77 -24.33 0.44
CA ARG A 255 1.34 -24.21 -0.94
C ARG A 255 0.99 -25.58 -1.55
N PRO A 256 0.03 -25.64 -2.48
CA PRO A 256 -0.25 -26.86 -3.24
C PRO A 256 0.99 -27.32 -4.03
N THR A 257 1.19 -28.63 -4.18
CA THR A 257 2.32 -29.17 -4.94
C THR A 257 2.28 -28.79 -6.43
N ASP A 258 1.10 -28.49 -6.95
CA ASP A 258 0.82 -28.25 -8.37
C ASP A 258 0.59 -26.76 -8.68
N ASP A 259 1.13 -25.83 -7.88
CA ASP A 259 0.88 -24.38 -8.02
C ASP A 259 1.73 -23.66 -9.08
N GLU A 260 2.56 -24.41 -9.83
CA GLU A 260 3.44 -23.95 -10.93
C GLU A 260 4.53 -22.93 -10.51
N LEU A 261 4.62 -22.58 -9.22
CA LEU A 261 5.53 -21.54 -8.75
C LEU A 261 6.92 -22.06 -8.43
N ILE A 262 7.92 -21.33 -8.90
CA ILE A 262 9.34 -21.58 -8.65
C ILE A 262 9.84 -20.56 -7.62
N PRO A 263 10.52 -20.97 -6.53
CA PRO A 263 11.15 -20.04 -5.61
C PRO A 263 12.24 -19.23 -6.31
N VAL A 264 12.39 -17.97 -5.92
CA VAL A 264 13.50 -17.13 -6.37
C VAL A 264 14.81 -17.68 -5.82
N THR A 265 15.75 -18.01 -6.70
CA THR A 265 17.11 -18.43 -6.32
C THR A 265 18.04 -17.22 -6.22
N PRO A 266 19.21 -17.34 -5.54
CA PRO A 266 20.21 -16.27 -5.52
C PRO A 266 20.66 -15.84 -6.93
N GLU A 267 20.77 -16.77 -7.87
CA GLU A 267 21.14 -16.47 -9.26
C GLU A 267 20.05 -15.64 -9.95
N LYS A 268 18.78 -16.05 -9.80
CA LYS A 268 17.64 -15.31 -10.35
C LYS A 268 17.51 -13.93 -9.71
N ALA A 269 17.77 -13.81 -8.41
CA ALA A 269 17.77 -12.51 -7.74
C ALA A 269 18.85 -11.57 -8.31
N ARG A 270 20.08 -12.05 -8.51
CA ARG A 270 21.15 -11.25 -9.15
C ARG A 270 20.81 -10.86 -10.59
N GLU A 271 20.17 -11.75 -11.34
CA GLU A 271 19.67 -11.47 -12.70
C GLU A 271 18.68 -10.31 -12.69
N VAL A 272 17.65 -10.39 -11.84
CA VAL A 272 16.62 -9.34 -11.73
C VAL A 272 17.20 -8.02 -11.21
N ILE A 273 18.11 -8.07 -10.21
CA ILE A 273 18.80 -6.87 -9.71
C ILE A 273 19.52 -6.17 -10.85
N THR A 274 20.35 -6.91 -11.60
CA THR A 274 21.13 -6.35 -12.72
C THR A 274 20.21 -5.77 -13.80
N GLN A 275 19.15 -6.50 -14.15
CA GLN A 275 18.17 -6.09 -15.15
C GLN A 275 17.47 -4.79 -14.78
N VAL A 276 16.95 -4.69 -13.54
CA VAL A 276 16.20 -3.52 -13.09
C VAL A 276 17.13 -2.32 -12.87
N GLN A 277 18.34 -2.52 -12.36
CA GLN A 277 19.33 -1.44 -12.18
C GLN A 277 19.71 -0.79 -13.52
N ALA A 278 19.85 -1.57 -14.60
CA ALA A 278 20.10 -1.02 -15.93
C ALA A 278 18.95 -0.11 -16.41
N LEU A 279 17.70 -0.44 -16.08
CA LEU A 279 16.54 0.42 -16.36
C LEU A 279 16.52 1.66 -15.47
N GLN A 280 16.87 1.52 -14.19
CA GLN A 280 16.97 2.64 -13.24
C GLN A 280 17.95 3.71 -13.71
N GLU A 281 19.12 3.31 -14.26
CA GLU A 281 20.09 4.25 -14.83
C GLU A 281 19.47 5.06 -15.97
N SER A 282 18.83 4.39 -16.93
CA SER A 282 18.16 5.05 -18.06
C SER A 282 17.01 5.97 -17.61
N PHE A 283 16.23 5.57 -16.62
CA PHE A 283 15.16 6.40 -16.08
C PHE A 283 15.69 7.60 -15.30
N TYR A 284 16.77 7.43 -14.55
CA TYR A 284 17.39 8.53 -13.82
C TYR A 284 17.92 9.60 -14.78
N GLU A 285 18.58 9.20 -15.87
CA GLU A 285 19.04 10.14 -16.90
C GLU A 285 17.89 10.89 -17.58
N ARG A 286 16.74 10.22 -17.81
CA ARG A 286 15.60 10.79 -18.55
C ARG A 286 14.63 11.59 -17.69
N PHE A 287 14.36 11.13 -16.46
CA PHE A 287 13.31 11.64 -15.58
C PHE A 287 13.87 12.30 -14.30
N GLY A 288 15.15 12.09 -13.98
CA GLY A 288 15.73 12.53 -12.71
C GLY A 288 15.31 11.70 -11.49
N THR A 289 14.64 10.57 -11.72
CA THR A 289 14.21 9.59 -10.70
C THR A 289 14.40 8.18 -11.26
N ARG A 290 14.66 7.21 -10.38
CA ARG A 290 14.77 5.80 -10.75
C ARG A 290 13.46 5.20 -11.23
N PHE A 291 12.32 5.76 -10.83
CA PHE A 291 10.95 5.36 -11.20
C PHE A 291 10.52 3.94 -10.77
N VAL A 292 11.44 2.98 -10.79
CA VAL A 292 11.28 1.59 -10.37
C VAL A 292 12.29 1.27 -9.27
N TRP A 293 11.87 0.56 -8.23
CA TRP A 293 12.71 0.14 -7.12
C TRP A 293 12.51 -1.34 -6.81
N LEU A 294 13.60 -1.99 -6.42
CA LEU A 294 13.60 -3.36 -5.92
C LEU A 294 13.32 -3.34 -4.42
N ALA A 295 12.47 -4.25 -3.93
CA ALA A 295 12.40 -4.51 -2.50
C ALA A 295 13.73 -5.06 -1.98
N ASP A 296 14.04 -4.77 -0.71
CA ASP A 296 15.29 -5.16 -0.07
C ASP A 296 15.51 -6.67 -0.10
N GLU A 297 14.43 -7.45 -0.10
CA GLU A 297 14.44 -8.90 -0.20
C GLU A 297 15.21 -9.43 -1.42
N TRP A 298 15.22 -8.71 -2.55
CA TRP A 298 16.04 -9.10 -3.71
C TRP A 298 17.54 -9.16 -3.36
N PHE A 299 18.05 -8.12 -2.69
CA PHE A 299 19.45 -8.03 -2.30
C PHE A 299 19.80 -9.10 -1.25
N LEU A 300 18.89 -9.35 -0.30
CA LEU A 300 19.05 -10.42 0.69
C LEU A 300 19.13 -11.80 0.04
N ILE A 301 18.20 -12.13 -0.88
CA ILE A 301 18.21 -13.41 -1.60
C ILE A 301 19.46 -13.53 -2.49
N GLY A 302 19.81 -12.46 -3.19
CA GLY A 302 20.98 -12.41 -4.07
C GLY A 302 22.32 -12.41 -3.32
N GLN A 303 22.32 -12.22 -2.00
CA GLN A 303 23.51 -11.94 -1.19
C GLN A 303 24.34 -10.81 -1.81
N VAL A 304 23.64 -9.73 -2.15
CA VAL A 304 24.21 -8.48 -2.66
C VAL A 304 24.03 -7.43 -1.57
N ASP A 305 25.01 -6.54 -1.41
CA ASP A 305 24.90 -5.45 -0.46
C ASP A 305 23.68 -4.56 -0.78
N LEU A 306 23.02 -4.07 0.27
CA LEU A 306 21.93 -3.11 0.11
C LEU A 306 22.45 -1.83 -0.57
N PRO A 307 21.68 -1.23 -1.49
CA PRO A 307 21.99 0.09 -2.03
C PRO A 307 22.17 1.15 -0.94
N PRO A 308 22.91 2.24 -1.22
CA PRO A 308 22.97 3.39 -0.31
C PRO A 308 21.60 4.08 -0.21
N GLU A 309 21.38 4.86 0.85
CA GLU A 309 20.13 5.59 1.10
C GLU A 309 19.64 6.40 -0.12
N SER A 310 20.55 7.06 -0.83
CA SER A 310 20.24 7.86 -2.03
C SER A 310 19.63 7.06 -3.19
N HIS A 311 19.68 5.73 -3.15
CA HIS A 311 18.99 4.85 -4.07
C HIS A 311 17.46 4.91 -3.90
N TYR A 312 17.00 5.03 -2.66
CA TYR A 312 15.58 4.92 -2.31
C TYR A 312 14.81 6.23 -2.45
N GLU A 313 15.51 7.34 -2.72
CA GLU A 313 14.93 8.68 -2.92
C GLU A 313 14.05 9.08 -1.73
N THR A 314 12.72 9.16 -1.90
CA THR A 314 11.76 9.49 -0.85
C THR A 314 11.09 8.27 -0.21
N TYR A 315 11.62 7.06 -0.46
CA TYR A 315 11.04 5.78 -0.02
C TYR A 315 9.58 5.60 -0.47
N PRO A 316 9.25 5.76 -1.77
CA PRO A 316 7.87 5.83 -2.25
C PRO A 316 7.05 4.53 -2.05
N GLN A 317 7.70 3.43 -1.68
CA GLN A 317 7.12 2.09 -1.60
C GLN A 317 7.64 1.32 -0.37
N ILE A 318 7.96 2.00 0.74
CA ILE A 318 8.51 1.35 1.95
C ILE A 318 7.60 0.25 2.51
N GLY A 319 6.28 0.45 2.45
CA GLY A 319 5.28 -0.56 2.83
C GLY A 319 5.31 -1.84 1.97
N ASN A 320 5.97 -1.80 0.82
CA ASN A 320 6.21 -2.95 -0.05
C ASN A 320 7.61 -3.58 0.11
N GLY A 321 8.37 -3.14 1.12
CA GLY A 321 9.70 -3.65 1.42
C GLY A 321 10.84 -2.93 0.68
N VAL A 322 10.55 -1.86 -0.07
CA VAL A 322 11.57 -1.02 -0.73
C VAL A 322 12.26 -0.15 0.31
N GLY A 323 13.51 -0.46 0.64
CA GLY A 323 14.31 0.31 1.60
C GLY A 323 13.95 0.11 3.07
N SER A 324 13.00 -0.78 3.37
CA SER A 324 12.55 -1.03 4.75
C SER A 324 13.66 -1.52 5.69
N ILE A 325 14.57 -2.37 5.20
CA ILE A 325 15.70 -2.87 5.98
C ILE A 325 16.76 -1.78 6.09
N HIS A 326 17.03 -1.06 5.00
CA HIS A 326 17.97 0.06 5.01
C HIS A 326 17.55 1.14 6.03
N HIS A 327 16.28 1.56 5.98
CA HIS A 327 15.70 2.54 6.90
C HIS A 327 15.80 2.07 8.36
N PHE A 328 15.42 0.82 8.64
CA PHE A 328 15.51 0.25 9.98
C PHE A 328 16.95 0.25 10.52
N LEU A 329 17.94 -0.08 9.70
CA LEU A 329 19.35 -0.03 10.13
C LEU A 329 19.80 1.40 10.42
N GLY A 330 19.36 2.38 9.63
CA GLY A 330 19.64 3.80 9.88
C GLY A 330 19.05 4.26 11.22
N GLU A 331 17.76 4.00 11.46
CA GLU A 331 17.10 4.30 12.74
C GLU A 331 17.78 3.60 13.92
N PHE A 332 18.21 2.36 13.71
CA PHE A 332 18.95 1.61 14.71
C PHE A 332 20.31 2.26 15.03
N ASP A 333 21.08 2.63 14.01
CA ASP A 333 22.38 3.26 14.18
C ASP A 333 22.24 4.60 14.93
N GLU A 334 21.24 5.40 14.59
CA GLU A 334 20.91 6.65 15.29
C GLU A 334 20.51 6.41 16.75
N ALA A 335 19.57 5.49 17.00
CA ALA A 335 19.10 5.16 18.35
C ALA A 335 20.23 4.58 19.22
N THR A 336 21.25 3.99 18.61
CA THR A 336 22.37 3.36 19.32
C THR A 336 23.65 4.20 19.43
N GLN A 337 23.62 5.48 19.03
CA GLN A 337 24.79 6.37 19.15
C GLN A 337 25.21 6.62 20.60
N GLN A 338 24.23 6.66 21.53
CA GLN A 338 24.44 7.04 22.93
C GLN A 338 24.38 5.86 23.90
N LEU A 339 24.49 4.61 23.39
CA LEU A 339 24.45 3.45 24.28
C LEU A 339 25.63 3.44 25.24
N PRO A 340 25.41 3.06 26.52
CA PRO A 340 26.50 2.82 27.44
C PRO A 340 27.31 1.60 26.97
N THR A 341 28.63 1.64 27.15
CA THR A 341 29.51 0.49 26.84
C THR A 341 29.23 -0.73 27.70
N HIS A 342 28.55 -0.58 28.84
CA HIS A 342 28.10 -1.68 29.67
C HIS A 342 26.87 -1.27 30.47
N ILE A 343 25.96 -2.23 30.71
CA ILE A 343 24.82 -2.09 31.60
C ILE A 343 25.00 -2.94 32.86
N THR A 344 24.62 -2.40 34.02
CA THR A 344 24.64 -3.11 35.30
C THR A 344 23.23 -3.15 35.91
N PRO A 345 22.67 -4.34 36.21
CA PRO A 345 23.25 -5.66 35.96
C PRO A 345 23.24 -6.03 34.47
N ALA A 346 24.13 -6.93 34.05
CA ALA A 346 24.14 -7.46 32.70
C ALA A 346 22.78 -8.09 32.37
N ARG A 347 22.32 -7.89 31.13
CA ARG A 347 21.04 -8.42 30.63
C ARG A 347 21.30 -9.35 29.46
N THR A 348 20.48 -10.39 29.35
CA THR A 348 20.42 -11.24 28.17
C THR A 348 19.07 -11.03 27.52
N LEU A 349 19.08 -10.62 26.26
CA LEU A 349 17.89 -10.43 25.43
C LEU A 349 17.95 -11.42 24.27
N THR A 350 16.80 -11.94 23.85
CA THR A 350 16.70 -12.83 22.69
C THR A 350 15.73 -12.21 21.70
N TRP A 351 16.20 -11.97 20.47
CA TRP A 351 15.39 -11.46 19.38
C TRP A 351 15.04 -12.60 18.44
N VAL A 352 13.75 -12.80 18.19
CA VAL A 352 13.25 -13.82 17.25
C VAL A 352 12.88 -13.12 15.96
N VAL A 353 13.66 -13.37 14.90
CA VAL A 353 13.52 -12.74 13.58
C VAL A 353 13.36 -13.80 12.49
N GLY A 354 12.92 -13.38 11.29
CA GLY A 354 12.90 -14.26 10.13
C GLY A 354 14.31 -14.54 9.60
N ASN A 355 14.51 -15.67 8.93
CA ASN A 355 15.82 -16.07 8.40
C ASN A 355 16.38 -15.08 7.35
N ALA A 356 15.52 -14.33 6.67
CA ALA A 356 15.92 -13.41 5.62
C ALA A 356 16.92 -12.34 6.09
N VAL A 357 16.82 -11.90 7.36
CA VAL A 357 17.66 -10.84 7.92
C VAL A 357 18.89 -11.36 8.66
N GLU A 358 19.14 -12.67 8.66
CA GLU A 358 20.21 -13.31 9.44
C GLU A 358 21.58 -12.66 9.23
N HIS A 359 21.94 -12.37 7.98
CA HIS A 359 23.22 -11.75 7.63
C HIS A 359 23.25 -10.25 7.95
N VAL A 360 22.19 -9.53 7.60
CA VAL A 360 22.14 -8.08 7.77
C VAL A 360 22.11 -7.67 9.24
N PHE A 361 21.49 -8.47 10.10
CA PHE A 361 21.40 -8.17 11.53
C PHE A 361 22.68 -8.55 12.32
N GLN A 362 23.72 -9.10 11.67
CA GLN A 362 24.99 -9.36 12.35
C GLN A 362 25.66 -8.08 12.84
N SER A 363 25.54 -6.97 12.11
CA SER A 363 26.07 -5.67 12.54
C SER A 363 25.42 -5.20 13.85
N ILE A 364 24.10 -5.37 13.95
CA ILE A 364 23.31 -5.07 15.16
C ILE A 364 23.78 -5.93 16.34
N LEU A 365 23.93 -7.24 16.13
CA LEU A 365 24.40 -8.15 17.19
C LEU A 365 25.80 -7.78 17.66
N ASN A 366 26.71 -7.43 16.76
CA ASN A 366 28.05 -6.99 17.13
C ASN A 366 28.02 -5.70 17.95
N ARG A 367 27.16 -4.75 17.59
CA ARG A 367 27.02 -3.46 18.31
C ARG A 367 26.59 -3.65 19.78
N PHE A 368 25.67 -4.57 20.06
CA PHE A 368 25.19 -4.82 21.42
C PHE A 368 26.07 -5.75 22.26
N ASN A 369 26.95 -6.52 21.64
CA ASN A 369 27.84 -7.46 22.32
C ASN A 369 29.27 -6.92 22.53
N LEU A 370 29.55 -5.69 22.08
CA LEU A 370 30.73 -4.89 22.45
C LEU A 370 30.55 -4.30 23.84
#